data_AF-A0A0R2GTG6-F1
#
_entry.id   AF-A0A0R2GTG6-F1
#
_cell.length_a   1.000
_cell.length_b   1.000
_cell.length_c   1.000
_cell.angle_alpha   90.00
_cell.angle_beta   90.00
_cell.angle_gamma   90.00
#
_symmetry.space_group_name_H-M   'P 1'
#
loop_
_entity.id
_entity.type
_entity.pdbx_description
1 polymer ?
#
loop_
_entity_poly.entity_id
_entity_poly.type
_entity_poly.pdbx_seq_one_letter_code
_entity_poly.pdbx_strand_id
1 'polypeptide(L)'
;MNLKMRLKDEWRLGLSEGFDQGRAEGKAEGRDETMLSLIHTLQIQGQTQKQIVETLALMQKSSLAEAQRYYDQLTEAASGGEH
;
A
#
# COMPACT_ATOMS: atom_id res chain seq x y z
N MET A 1 -13.68 14.36 17.49
CA MET A 1 -13.79 13.08 16.75
C MET A 1 -12.45 12.73 16.12
N ASN A 2 -11.96 11.51 16.28
CA ASN A 2 -10.61 11.09 15.86
C ASN A 2 -10.56 10.83 14.35
N LEU A 3 -10.04 11.79 13.58
CA LEU A 3 -9.85 11.69 12.12
C LEU A 3 -9.07 10.41 11.71
N LYS A 4 -8.15 9.95 12.58
CA LYS A 4 -7.39 8.70 12.42
C LYS A 4 -8.25 7.44 12.37
N MET A 5 -9.36 7.37 13.13
CA MET A 5 -10.23 6.19 13.12
C MET A 5 -11.08 6.14 11.85
N ARG A 6 -11.59 7.30 11.41
CA ARG A 6 -12.49 7.35 10.25
C ARG A 6 -11.78 6.98 8.94
N LEU A 7 -10.55 7.44 8.76
CA LEU A 7 -9.72 7.07 7.62
C LEU A 7 -9.44 5.57 7.59
N LYS A 8 -9.23 4.93 8.75
CA LYS A 8 -8.94 3.49 8.83
C LYS A 8 -10.13 2.63 8.41
N ASP A 9 -11.36 3.04 8.74
CA ASP A 9 -12.58 2.28 8.45
C ASP A 9 -13.05 2.46 7.00
N GLU A 10 -13.07 3.69 6.47
CA GLU A 10 -13.49 3.95 5.09
C GLU A 10 -12.51 3.35 4.08
N TRP A 11 -11.23 3.31 4.42
CA TRP A 11 -10.17 2.80 3.57
C TRP A 11 -10.08 1.26 3.56
N ARG A 12 -10.42 0.60 4.68
CA ARG A 12 -10.53 -0.87 4.76
C ARG A 12 -11.60 -1.42 3.80
N LEU A 13 -12.69 -0.66 3.63
CA LEU A 13 -13.82 -1.02 2.78
C LEU A 13 -13.44 -0.85 1.30
N GLY A 14 -12.88 0.30 0.92
CA GLY A 14 -12.48 0.57 -0.47
C GLY A 14 -11.39 -0.35 -1.02
N LEU A 15 -10.45 -0.83 -0.17
CA LEU A 15 -9.42 -1.77 -0.61
C LEU A 15 -9.88 -3.22 -0.70
N SER A 16 -10.82 -3.65 0.15
CA SER A 16 -11.27 -5.05 0.14
C SER A 16 -11.99 -5.40 -1.17
N GLU A 17 -12.73 -4.45 -1.75
CA GLU A 17 -13.37 -4.65 -3.06
C GLU A 17 -12.37 -4.69 -4.22
N GLY A 18 -11.27 -3.93 -4.17
CA GLY A 18 -10.22 -3.97 -5.20
C GLY A 18 -9.31 -5.19 -5.12
N PHE A 19 -9.10 -5.75 -3.92
CA PHE A 19 -8.17 -6.87 -3.68
C PHE A 19 -8.74 -8.24 -4.09
N ASP A 20 -10.07 -8.38 -4.15
CA ASP A 20 -10.71 -9.66 -4.44
C ASP A 20 -10.64 -10.03 -5.94
N GLN A 21 -10.55 -9.03 -6.83
CA GLN A 21 -10.60 -9.25 -8.28
C GLN A 21 -9.27 -9.73 -8.91
N GLY A 22 -8.11 -9.57 -8.23
CA GLY A 22 -6.79 -9.95 -8.76
C GLY A 22 -6.22 -11.29 -8.27
N ARG A 23 -6.97 -12.05 -7.45
CA ARG A 23 -6.42 -13.11 -6.59
C ARG A 23 -6.02 -14.42 -7.30
N ALA A 24 -6.37 -14.61 -8.57
CA ALA A 24 -6.36 -15.96 -9.14
C ALA A 24 -5.02 -16.45 -9.70
N GLU A 25 -4.13 -15.61 -10.24
CA GLU A 25 -3.07 -16.15 -11.14
C GLU A 25 -1.60 -15.81 -10.82
N GLY A 26 -1.27 -14.92 -9.88
CA GLY A 26 0.14 -14.60 -9.56
C GLY A 26 0.34 -14.10 -8.13
N LYS A 27 0.50 -14.99 -7.15
CA LYS A 27 0.41 -14.65 -5.71
C LYS A 27 1.56 -13.79 -5.14
N ALA A 28 2.70 -13.69 -5.81
CA ALA A 28 3.83 -12.87 -5.39
C ALA A 28 3.90 -11.56 -6.18
N GLU A 29 4.03 -11.63 -7.51
CA GLU A 29 4.05 -10.45 -8.41
C GLU A 29 2.78 -9.60 -8.28
N GLY A 30 1.59 -10.23 -8.27
CA GLY A 30 0.34 -9.51 -8.12
C GLY A 30 0.18 -8.81 -6.77
N ARG A 31 0.89 -9.25 -5.73
CA ARG A 31 0.88 -8.59 -4.41
C ARG A 31 1.72 -7.33 -4.43
N ASP A 32 2.90 -7.35 -5.03
CA ASP A 32 3.78 -6.19 -5.16
C ASP A 32 3.18 -5.13 -6.09
N GLU A 33 2.59 -5.55 -7.22
CA GLU A 33 1.87 -4.64 -8.13
C GLU A 33 0.66 -3.99 -7.46
N THR A 34 -0.11 -4.75 -6.69
CA THR A 34 -1.26 -4.20 -5.93
C THR A 34 -0.80 -3.18 -4.88
N MET A 35 0.30 -3.44 -4.20
CA MET A 35 0.87 -2.52 -3.20
C MET A 35 1.46 -1.27 -3.85
N LEU A 36 2.04 -1.38 -5.04
CA LEU A 36 2.50 -0.24 -5.84
C LEU A 36 1.33 0.65 -6.29
N SER A 37 0.28 0.05 -6.86
CA SER A 37 -0.93 0.78 -7.27
C SER A 37 -1.57 1.51 -6.08
N LEU A 38 -1.51 0.90 -4.91
CA LEU A 38 -1.99 1.47 -3.67
C LEU A 38 -1.16 2.67 -3.20
N ILE A 39 0.17 2.53 -3.19
CA ILE A 39 1.08 3.62 -2.87
C ILE A 39 0.80 4.82 -3.79
N HIS A 40 0.68 4.58 -5.09
CA HIS A 40 0.40 5.62 -6.08
C HIS A 40 -0.96 6.30 -5.84
N THR A 41 -2.01 5.53 -5.56
CA THR A 41 -3.34 6.07 -5.24
C THR A 41 -3.28 6.97 -4.00
N LEU A 42 -2.56 6.55 -2.95
CA LEU A 42 -2.41 7.34 -1.73
C LEU A 42 -1.63 8.63 -1.98
N GLN A 43 -0.59 8.59 -2.82
CA GLN A 43 0.16 9.79 -3.23
C GLN A 43 -0.73 10.79 -3.98
N ILE A 44 -1.57 10.32 -4.92
CA ILE A 44 -2.55 11.16 -5.63
C ILE A 44 -3.56 11.80 -4.67
N GLN A 45 -3.96 11.06 -3.63
CA GLN A 45 -4.82 11.57 -2.56
C GLN A 45 -4.12 12.57 -1.62
N GLY A 46 -2.85 12.89 -1.86
CA GLY A 46 -2.06 13.82 -1.06
C GLY A 46 -1.60 13.25 0.27
N GLN A 47 -1.61 11.92 0.44
CA GLN A 47 -1.02 11.30 1.64
C GLN A 47 0.49 11.51 1.65
N THR A 48 1.01 11.75 2.84
CA THR A 48 2.46 11.83 3.05
C THR A 48 3.07 10.43 3.10
N GLN A 49 4.34 10.28 2.73
CA GLN A 49 5.08 9.00 2.80
C GLN A 49 4.91 8.31 4.16
N LYS A 50 4.95 9.08 5.25
CA LYS A 50 4.74 8.55 6.60
C LYS A 50 3.37 7.88 6.77
N GLN A 51 2.30 8.50 6.27
CA GLN A 51 0.94 7.94 6.35
C GLN A 51 0.81 6.69 5.46
N ILE A 52 1.45 6.68 4.30
CA ILE A 52 1.50 5.52 3.40
C ILE A 52 2.19 4.35 4.09
N VAL A 53 3.35 4.58 4.70
CA VAL A 53 4.11 3.54 5.42
C VAL A 53 3.37 3.03 6.65
N GLU A 54 2.73 3.91 7.44
CA GLU A 54 1.84 3.51 8.53
C GLU A 54 0.72 2.58 8.03
N THR A 55 0.18 2.88 6.85
CA THR A 55 -0.88 2.09 6.23
C THR A 55 -0.38 0.74 5.74
N LEU A 56 0.78 0.68 5.10
CA LEU A 56 1.44 -0.55 4.69
C LEU A 56 1.76 -1.46 5.90
N ALA A 57 2.23 -0.90 7.01
CA ALA A 57 2.48 -1.63 8.25
C ALA A 57 1.21 -2.27 8.81
N LEU A 58 0.10 -1.53 8.81
CA LEU A 58 -1.20 -2.02 9.27
C LEU A 58 -1.71 -3.18 8.40
N MET A 59 -1.55 -3.10 7.07
CA MET A 59 -2.01 -4.14 6.15
C MET A 59 -1.15 -5.41 6.22
N GLN A 60 0.17 -5.25 6.27
CA GLN A 60 1.10 -6.38 6.37
C GLN A 60 1.18 -6.95 7.79
N LYS A 61 0.53 -6.31 8.78
CA LYS A 61 0.66 -6.65 10.20
C LYS A 61 2.13 -6.74 10.63
N SER A 62 2.96 -5.87 10.07
CA SER A 62 4.41 -5.83 10.24
C SER A 62 4.81 -4.56 11.01
N SER A 63 6.07 -4.48 11.42
CA SER A 63 6.58 -3.26 12.06
C SER A 63 6.62 -2.08 11.07
N LEU A 64 6.58 -0.85 11.59
CA LEU A 64 6.80 0.36 10.78
C LEU A 64 8.15 0.32 10.05
N ALA A 65 9.18 -0.25 10.67
CA ALA A 65 10.50 -0.39 10.06
C ALA A 65 10.49 -1.35 8.86
N GLU A 66 9.72 -2.44 8.93
CA GLU A 66 9.58 -3.40 7.84
C GLU A 66 8.75 -2.82 6.70
N ALA A 67 7.66 -2.11 7.03
CA ALA A 67 6.83 -1.42 6.04
C ALA A 67 7.59 -0.28 5.35
N GLN A 68 8.46 0.43 6.06
CA GLN A 68 9.32 1.46 5.47
C GLN A 68 10.28 0.84 4.46
N ARG A 69 10.93 -0.28 4.81
CA ARG A 69 11.83 -1.00 3.90
C ARG A 69 11.08 -1.50 2.67
N TYR A 70 9.89 -2.06 2.86
CA TYR A 70 9.07 -2.55 1.77
C TYR A 70 8.60 -1.42 0.84
N TYR A 71 8.22 -0.26 1.40
CA TYR A 71 7.90 0.93 0.62
C TYR A 71 9.10 1.35 -0.24
N ASP A 72 10.29 1.44 0.36
CA ASP A 72 11.53 1.81 -0.31
C ASP A 72 11.81 0.85 -1.49
N GLN A 73 11.79 -0.46 -1.23
CA GLN A 73 11.99 -1.50 -2.24
C GLN A 73 11.00 -1.39 -3.41
N LEU A 74 9.72 -1.12 -3.14
CA LEU A 74 8.71 -0.97 -4.18
C LEU A 74 8.92 0.30 -5.01
N THR A 75 9.25 1.42 -4.37
CA THR A 75 9.52 2.68 -5.06
C THR A 75 10.83 2.66 -5.84
N GLU A 76 11.86 2.01 -5.32
CA GLU A 76 13.15 1.80 -6.00
C GLU A 76 12.98 0.88 -7.20
N ALA A 77 12.26 -0.24 -7.07
CA ALA A 77 11.96 -1.15 -8.17
C ALA A 77 11.14 -0.47 -9.28
N ALA A 78 10.18 0.40 -8.92
CA ALA A 78 9.41 1.19 -9.89
C ALA A 78 10.22 2.29 -10.58
N SER A 79 11.23 2.85 -9.90
CA SER A 79 12.11 3.89 -10.44
C SER A 79 13.28 3.32 -11.25
N GLY A 80 13.67 2.07 -10.99
CA GLY A 80 14.77 1.37 -11.65
C GLY A 80 14.39 0.63 -12.94
N GLY A 81 13.15 0.76 -13.41
CA GLY A 81 12.64 0.16 -14.65
C GLY A 81 13.07 0.87 -15.94
N GLU A 82 14.28 1.43 -15.96
CA GLU A 82 14.94 1.91 -17.18
C GLU A 82 16.10 0.96 -17.53
N HIS A 83 15.81 -0.12 -18.27
CA HIS A 83 16.81 -0.74 -19.16
C HIS A 83 16.16 -1.54 -20.28
#